data_AF-A0A410TRR2-F1
#
_entry.id   AF-A0A410TRR2-F1
#
_cell.length_a   1.000
_cell.length_b   1.000
_cell.length_c   1.000
_cell.angle_alpha   90.00
_cell.angle_beta   90.00
_cell.angle_gamma   90.00
#
_symmetry.space_group_name_H-M   'P 1'
#
loop_
_entity.id
_entity.type
_entity.pdbx_description
1 polymer ?
#
loop_
_entity_poly.entity_id
_entity_poly.type
_entity_poly.pdbx_seq_one_letter_code
_entity_poly.pdbx_strand_id
1 'polypeptide(L)'
;MDISRRGVLGGLGAACAVGAVGFAGATRVTDGEAMEGIGGDGPGPTDGGGDGDGAPMSAGVDPDAPFAARITGDDGTDARLFDASDLDRVKGVFSEDGEYLVQVVLSEAGVESFRSRLEDAGATDDPTAFVVSMALDGTEVRRVELDPGTVDALTGSEWAGVLTLPFGEESVARSVYDRLADGE
;
A
#
# COMPACT_ATOMS: atom_id res chain seq x y z
N MET A 1 -30.19 46.62 -24.04
CA MET A 1 -28.83 46.62 -24.60
C MET A 1 -27.87 46.35 -23.45
N ASP A 2 -27.03 45.35 -23.66
CA ASP A 2 -25.82 44.98 -22.91
C ASP A 2 -25.95 44.49 -21.46
N ILE A 3 -26.37 43.23 -21.37
CA ILE A 3 -25.89 42.28 -20.38
C ILE A 3 -24.45 41.93 -20.78
N SER A 4 -23.47 42.52 -20.11
CA SER A 4 -22.08 42.08 -20.19
C SER A 4 -21.48 42.05 -18.79
N ARG A 5 -21.57 40.88 -18.15
CA ARG A 5 -20.72 40.52 -17.02
C ARG A 5 -20.13 39.15 -17.28
N ARG A 6 -18.89 39.21 -17.74
CA ARG A 6 -17.74 38.45 -17.22
C ARG A 6 -17.84 36.94 -17.36
N GLY A 7 -17.20 36.44 -18.41
CA GLY A 7 -16.89 35.03 -18.57
C GLY A 7 -15.78 34.53 -17.64
N VAL A 8 -15.48 33.25 -17.85
CA VAL A 8 -14.37 32.44 -17.32
C VAL A 8 -14.56 31.96 -15.89
N LEU A 9 -15.21 30.80 -15.79
CA LEU A 9 -14.79 29.73 -14.89
C LEU A 9 -14.64 28.48 -15.76
N GLY A 10 -13.43 28.31 -16.27
CA GLY A 10 -13.00 27.09 -16.94
C GLY A 10 -12.52 26.06 -15.91
N GLY A 11 -12.52 24.81 -16.35
CA GLY A 11 -11.73 23.75 -15.74
C GLY A 11 -12.52 22.83 -14.85
N LEU A 12 -13.12 21.82 -15.47
CA LEU A 12 -13.50 20.58 -14.82
C LEU A 12 -12.29 20.05 -14.03
N GLY A 13 -12.37 20.08 -12.70
CA GLY A 13 -11.50 19.28 -11.87
C GLY A 13 -11.87 17.82 -12.11
N ALA A 14 -11.04 17.11 -12.89
CA ALA A 14 -11.05 15.67 -12.89
C ALA A 14 -10.71 15.21 -11.47
N ALA A 15 -11.74 14.85 -10.72
CA ALA A 15 -11.57 13.99 -9.56
C ALA A 15 -11.07 12.66 -10.11
N CYS A 16 -9.75 12.47 -10.17
CA CYS A 16 -9.17 11.15 -10.22
C CYS A 16 -9.62 10.46 -8.94
N ALA A 17 -10.73 9.72 -9.03
CA ALA A 17 -11.03 8.67 -8.08
C ALA A 17 -9.90 7.65 -8.24
N VAL A 18 -8.81 7.86 -7.50
CA VAL A 18 -7.75 6.87 -7.39
C VAL A 18 -8.34 5.77 -6.55
N GLY A 19 -8.86 4.74 -7.22
CA GLY A 19 -9.33 3.53 -6.56
C GLY A 19 -8.16 2.90 -5.82
N ALA A 20 -8.13 3.05 -4.50
CA ALA A 20 -7.35 2.13 -3.68
C ALA A 20 -8.03 0.77 -3.81
N VAL A 21 -7.36 -0.17 -4.47
CA VAL A 21 -7.86 -1.55 -4.55
C VAL A 21 -7.66 -2.16 -3.15
N GLY A 22 -8.74 -2.14 -2.36
CA GLY A 22 -8.83 -2.88 -1.12
C GLY A 22 -9.04 -4.35 -1.43
N PHE A 23 -8.03 -5.18 -1.18
CA PHE A 23 -8.13 -6.64 -1.33
C PHE A 23 -9.16 -7.21 -0.35
N ALA A 24 -10.38 -7.48 -0.82
CA ALA A 24 -11.41 -8.17 -0.06
C ALA A 24 -11.16 -9.69 -0.15
N GLY A 25 -10.65 -10.30 0.93
CA GLY A 25 -10.37 -11.75 0.99
C GLY A 25 -9.05 -12.11 1.68
N ALA A 26 -8.19 -11.12 1.90
CA ALA A 26 -6.87 -11.35 2.43
C ALA A 26 -6.87 -11.71 3.93
N THR A 27 -6.28 -12.86 4.25
CA THR A 27 -6.01 -13.27 5.62
C THR A 27 -4.95 -12.35 6.23
N ARG A 28 -5.30 -11.69 7.34
CA ARG A 28 -4.31 -10.99 8.16
C ARG A 28 -3.49 -12.07 8.87
N VAL A 29 -2.25 -12.26 8.46
CA VAL A 29 -1.30 -13.08 9.21
C VAL A 29 -0.63 -12.18 10.24
N THR A 30 -1.26 -12.09 11.40
CA THR A 30 -0.62 -11.65 12.63
C THR A 30 -0.91 -12.71 13.68
N ASP A 31 -0.35 -13.92 13.51
CA ASP A 31 -0.36 -14.94 14.55
C ASP A 31 1.06 -15.14 15.08
N GLY A 32 1.33 -14.50 16.22
CA GLY A 32 1.91 -15.23 17.35
C GLY A 32 3.40 -15.56 17.34
N GLU A 33 4.29 -14.59 17.15
CA GLU A 33 5.58 -14.61 17.86
C GLU A 33 5.85 -13.25 18.47
N ALA A 34 5.80 -13.22 19.79
CA ALA A 34 5.96 -12.05 20.63
C ALA A 34 7.28 -11.32 20.29
N MET A 35 7.18 -10.03 19.93
CA MET A 35 8.28 -9.11 20.20
C MET A 35 8.38 -8.95 21.72
N GLU A 36 9.05 -9.91 22.36
CA GLU A 36 9.50 -9.79 23.74
C GLU A 36 10.68 -8.81 23.76
N GLY A 37 10.40 -7.57 24.13
CA GLY A 37 11.42 -6.69 24.71
C GLY A 37 11.67 -5.37 24.00
N ILE A 38 10.73 -4.41 24.11
CA ILE A 38 11.10 -3.04 24.50
C ILE A 38 10.04 -2.55 25.50
N GLY A 39 10.28 -2.80 26.78
CA GLY A 39 9.64 -2.07 27.85
C GLY A 39 10.22 -0.66 27.90
N GLY A 40 9.38 0.34 27.69
CA GLY A 40 9.73 1.75 27.81
C GLY A 40 8.55 2.53 28.38
N ASP A 41 8.50 2.63 29.71
CA ASP A 41 7.69 3.60 30.45
C ASP A 41 8.01 5.02 29.94
N GLY A 42 7.05 5.63 29.23
CA GLY A 42 7.14 7.01 28.74
C GLY A 42 5.81 7.74 28.97
N PRO A 43 5.81 8.93 29.59
CA PRO A 43 4.58 9.65 29.93
C PRO A 43 3.83 10.06 28.65
N GLY A 44 2.51 9.87 28.67
CA GLY A 44 1.64 10.20 27.55
C GLY A 44 1.73 11.68 27.14
N PRO A 45 1.60 12.00 25.84
CA PRO A 45 1.64 13.39 25.40
C PRO A 45 0.32 14.08 25.73
N THR A 46 0.46 15.26 26.31
CA THR A 46 -0.60 16.23 26.54
C THR A 46 -0.95 16.94 25.23
N ASP A 47 -2.25 17.12 25.04
CA ASP A 47 -2.96 17.97 24.09
C ASP A 47 -2.22 19.24 23.59
N GLY A 48 -2.29 19.48 22.28
CA GLY A 48 -1.83 20.71 21.63
C GLY A 48 -2.46 20.83 20.24
N GLY A 49 -3.54 21.61 20.15
CA GLY A 49 -4.47 21.64 19.02
C GLY A 49 -4.00 22.29 17.72
N GLY A 50 -4.76 21.97 16.66
CA GLY A 50 -4.75 22.61 15.34
C GLY A 50 -5.74 21.92 14.40
N ASP A 51 -6.95 22.47 14.25
CA ASP A 51 -7.95 22.08 13.26
C ASP A 51 -7.43 22.24 11.82
N GLY A 52 -7.59 21.20 10.98
CA GLY A 52 -7.65 21.32 9.52
C GLY A 52 -6.93 20.22 8.73
N ASP A 53 -7.64 19.12 8.44
CA ASP A 53 -7.42 18.24 7.27
C ASP A 53 -5.94 17.84 6.98
N GLY A 54 -5.28 17.23 7.96
CA GLY A 54 -3.94 16.68 7.78
C GLY A 54 -4.01 15.36 7.01
N ALA A 55 -3.76 15.39 5.70
CA ALA A 55 -3.50 14.16 4.95
C ALA A 55 -2.43 13.32 5.68
N PRO A 56 -2.55 11.98 5.72
CA PRO A 56 -1.61 11.13 6.43
C PRO A 56 -0.18 11.46 6.01
N MET A 57 0.68 11.66 7.01
CA MET A 57 2.09 12.03 6.84
C MET A 57 2.71 11.09 5.81
N SER A 58 3.18 11.62 4.69
CA SER A 58 3.76 10.79 3.62
C SER A 58 5.25 11.04 3.58
N ALA A 59 6.02 9.96 3.49
CA ALA A 59 7.49 10.00 3.43
C ALA A 59 7.97 9.34 2.12
N GLY A 60 9.17 9.72 1.69
CA GLY A 60 9.91 8.93 0.70
C GLY A 60 10.20 7.54 1.26
N VAL A 61 10.37 6.57 0.38
CA VAL A 61 10.74 5.20 0.79
C VAL A 61 12.25 5.06 0.76
N ASP A 62 12.82 4.42 1.78
CA ASP A 62 14.21 3.94 1.76
C ASP A 62 14.32 2.78 0.74
N PRO A 63 15.06 2.94 -0.37
CA PRO A 63 15.10 1.93 -1.44
C PRO A 63 15.81 0.64 -0.99
N ASP A 64 16.60 0.70 0.08
CA ASP A 64 17.30 -0.41 0.69
C ASP A 64 16.48 -1.10 1.81
N ALA A 65 15.26 -0.63 2.08
CA ALA A 65 14.40 -1.22 3.09
C ALA A 65 14.13 -2.70 2.75
N PRO A 66 14.13 -3.61 3.74
CA PRO A 66 13.99 -5.04 3.51
C PRO A 66 12.54 -5.45 3.21
N PHE A 67 11.88 -4.77 2.27
CA PHE A 67 10.50 -4.99 1.87
C PHE A 67 10.43 -5.56 0.47
N ALA A 68 9.69 -6.65 0.30
CA ALA A 68 9.48 -7.27 -1.00
C ALA A 68 8.12 -7.95 -1.08
N ALA A 69 7.51 -7.86 -2.27
CA ALA A 69 6.37 -8.67 -2.65
C ALA A 69 6.82 -9.81 -3.57
N ARG A 70 6.30 -11.00 -3.31
CA ARG A 70 6.52 -12.20 -4.11
C ARG A 70 5.19 -12.78 -4.55
N ILE A 71 5.20 -13.41 -5.71
CA ILE A 71 4.11 -14.23 -6.21
C ILE A 71 4.52 -15.69 -6.13
N THR A 72 3.63 -16.51 -5.59
CA THR A 72 3.78 -17.96 -5.51
C THR A 72 2.58 -18.63 -6.18
N GLY A 73 2.82 -19.61 -7.03
CA GLY A 73 1.77 -20.38 -7.72
C GLY A 73 1.78 -21.86 -7.36
N ASP A 74 0.63 -22.53 -7.51
CA ASP A 74 0.49 -23.98 -7.26
C ASP A 74 1.36 -24.85 -8.19
N ASP A 75 1.73 -24.33 -9.37
CA ASP A 75 2.67 -24.98 -10.30
C ASP A 75 4.15 -24.92 -9.83
N GLY A 76 4.41 -24.29 -8.67
CA GLY A 76 5.75 -24.10 -8.13
C GLY A 76 6.42 -22.79 -8.56
N THR A 77 5.67 -21.90 -9.24
CA THR A 77 6.12 -20.54 -9.52
C THR A 77 6.47 -19.83 -8.22
N ASP A 78 7.64 -19.21 -8.16
CA ASP A 78 8.08 -18.35 -7.07
C ASP A 78 8.95 -17.24 -7.65
N ALA A 79 8.41 -16.02 -7.66
CA ALA A 79 9.07 -14.87 -8.27
C ALA A 79 8.84 -13.59 -7.44
N ARG A 80 9.80 -12.66 -7.50
CA ARG A 80 9.63 -11.32 -6.93
C ARG A 80 8.77 -10.48 -7.86
N LEU A 81 7.71 -9.86 -7.32
CA LEU A 81 6.88 -8.89 -8.05
C LEU A 81 7.43 -7.48 -7.95
N PHE A 82 7.88 -7.04 -6.78
CA PHE A 82 8.55 -5.75 -6.57
C PHE A 82 9.26 -5.72 -5.20
N ASP A 83 10.13 -4.74 -5.00
CA ASP A 83 10.77 -4.46 -3.71
C ASP A 83 10.75 -2.96 -3.36
N ALA A 84 11.35 -2.58 -2.23
CA ALA A 84 11.38 -1.20 -1.76
C ALA A 84 11.91 -0.20 -2.80
N SER A 85 12.84 -0.61 -3.67
CA SER A 85 13.36 0.24 -4.75
C SER A 85 12.33 0.56 -5.84
N ASP A 86 11.26 -0.21 -5.95
CA ASP A 86 10.16 0.04 -6.88
C ASP A 86 9.12 1.03 -6.29
N LEU A 87 9.22 1.38 -5.01
CA LEU A 87 8.31 2.29 -4.31
C LEU A 87 8.73 3.76 -4.46
N ASP A 88 7.74 4.63 -4.60
CA ASP A 88 7.92 6.09 -4.61
C ASP A 88 7.75 6.68 -3.21
N ARG A 89 6.70 6.26 -2.50
CA ARG A 89 6.33 6.84 -1.21
C ARG A 89 5.51 5.89 -0.35
N VAL A 90 5.63 6.06 0.96
CA VAL A 90 4.77 5.41 1.96
C VAL A 90 3.92 6.48 2.62
N LYS A 91 2.62 6.23 2.73
CA LYS A 91 1.69 7.09 3.47
C LYS A 91 1.55 6.55 4.89
N GLY A 92 1.48 7.49 5.82
CA GLY A 92 1.40 7.27 7.26
C GLY A 92 0.21 6.42 7.66
N VAL A 93 0.20 6.02 8.93
CA VAL A 93 -0.84 5.15 9.48
C VAL A 93 -2.15 5.92 9.59
N PHE A 94 -3.22 5.38 9.01
CA PHE A 94 -4.58 5.87 9.21
C PHE A 94 -5.48 4.74 9.68
N SER A 95 -6.46 5.06 10.53
CA SER A 95 -7.43 4.09 11.00
C SER A 95 -8.66 4.08 10.11
N GLU A 96 -9.07 2.91 9.63
CA GLU A 96 -10.30 2.70 8.86
C GLU A 96 -10.98 1.42 9.35
N ASP A 97 -12.29 1.46 9.59
CA ASP A 97 -13.09 0.31 10.09
C ASP A 97 -12.48 -0.44 11.30
N GLY A 98 -11.77 0.26 12.18
CA GLY A 98 -11.13 -0.31 13.38
C GLY A 98 -9.79 -1.00 13.11
N GLU A 99 -9.26 -0.87 11.91
CA GLU A 99 -7.95 -1.36 11.49
C GLU A 99 -6.98 -0.20 11.27
N TYR A 100 -5.68 -0.49 11.30
CA TYR A 100 -4.62 0.49 11.03
C TYR A 100 -4.00 0.19 9.67
N LEU A 101 -4.04 1.15 8.75
CA LEU A 101 -3.66 0.97 7.36
C LEU A 101 -2.38 1.74 7.06
N VAL A 102 -1.46 1.10 6.34
CA VAL A 102 -0.30 1.73 5.70
C VAL A 102 -0.49 1.62 4.19
N GLN A 103 -0.38 2.72 3.46
CA GLN A 103 -0.39 2.67 1.99
C GLN A 103 1.04 2.80 1.46
N VAL A 104 1.44 1.86 0.60
CA VAL A 104 2.65 2.01 -0.21
C VAL A 104 2.24 2.37 -1.63
N VAL A 105 3.02 3.24 -2.26
CA VAL A 105 2.78 3.71 -3.62
C VAL A 105 3.98 3.31 -4.46
N LEU A 106 3.75 2.51 -5.49
CA LEU A 106 4.76 2.16 -6.48
C LEU A 106 5.06 3.37 -7.36
N SER A 107 6.32 3.51 -7.76
CA SER A 107 6.71 4.40 -8.85
C SER A 107 6.06 3.96 -10.16
N GLU A 108 5.98 4.84 -11.17
CA GLU A 108 5.44 4.49 -12.48
C GLU A 108 6.18 3.28 -13.09
N ALA A 109 7.51 3.26 -12.98
CA ALA A 109 8.34 2.13 -13.42
C ALA A 109 8.07 0.85 -12.60
N GLY A 110 7.81 1.00 -11.30
CA GLY A 110 7.39 -0.10 -10.42
C GLY A 110 6.05 -0.70 -10.84
N VAL A 111 5.07 0.14 -11.20
CA VAL A 111 3.76 -0.31 -11.71
C VAL A 111 3.88 -1.08 -13.01
N GLU A 112 4.67 -0.58 -13.96
CA GLU A 112 4.91 -1.30 -15.22
C GLU A 112 5.61 -2.64 -14.99
N SER A 113 6.65 -2.65 -14.13
CA SER A 113 7.38 -3.87 -13.76
C SER A 113 6.48 -4.87 -13.05
N PHE A 114 5.63 -4.40 -12.13
CA PHE A 114 4.65 -5.22 -11.42
C PHE A 114 3.72 -5.94 -12.41
N ARG A 115 3.11 -5.20 -13.33
CA ARG A 115 2.18 -5.75 -14.34
C ARG A 115 2.87 -6.77 -15.23
N SER A 116 4.06 -6.42 -15.73
CA SER A 116 4.85 -7.32 -16.58
C SER A 116 5.22 -8.62 -15.86
N ARG A 117 5.62 -8.56 -14.58
CA ARG A 117 5.97 -9.75 -13.78
C ARG A 117 4.74 -10.59 -13.44
N LEU A 118 3.58 -9.96 -13.26
CA LEU A 118 2.32 -10.65 -13.01
C LEU A 118 1.83 -11.41 -14.26
N GLU A 119 1.97 -10.79 -15.44
CA GLU A 119 1.74 -11.46 -16.73
C GLU A 119 2.73 -12.60 -16.99
N ASP A 120 4.04 -12.37 -16.76
CA ASP A 120 5.07 -13.39 -16.97
C ASP A 120 4.88 -14.61 -16.06
N ALA A 121 4.40 -14.40 -14.83
CA ALA A 121 4.03 -15.47 -13.93
C ALA A 121 2.78 -16.27 -14.38
N GLY A 122 2.00 -15.75 -15.34
CA GLY A 122 0.75 -16.36 -15.80
C GLY A 122 -0.47 -16.04 -14.94
N ALA A 123 -0.35 -15.13 -13.96
CA ALA A 123 -1.43 -14.79 -13.04
C ALA A 123 -2.55 -13.96 -13.69
N THR A 124 -2.33 -13.44 -14.91
CA THR A 124 -3.40 -12.84 -15.71
C THR A 124 -4.27 -13.87 -16.44
N ASP A 125 -3.78 -15.09 -16.63
CA ASP A 125 -4.51 -16.17 -17.31
C ASP A 125 -5.28 -17.05 -16.30
N ASP A 126 -4.59 -17.49 -15.24
CA ASP A 126 -5.20 -18.27 -14.14
C ASP A 126 -4.89 -17.63 -12.77
N PRO A 127 -5.55 -16.51 -12.41
CA PRO A 127 -5.25 -15.74 -11.20
C PRO A 127 -5.40 -16.57 -9.92
N THR A 128 -6.39 -17.45 -9.87
CA THR A 128 -6.72 -18.25 -8.68
C THR A 128 -5.65 -19.27 -8.29
N ALA A 129 -4.73 -19.60 -9.19
CA ALA A 129 -3.59 -20.45 -8.89
C ALA A 129 -2.46 -19.73 -8.13
N PHE A 130 -2.57 -18.42 -7.90
CA PHE A 130 -1.48 -17.60 -7.37
C PHE A 130 -1.84 -16.85 -6.09
N VAL A 131 -0.80 -16.63 -5.29
CA VAL A 131 -0.85 -15.87 -4.04
C VAL A 131 0.29 -14.86 -4.03
N VAL A 132 -0.04 -13.61 -3.72
CA VAL A 132 0.94 -12.55 -3.50
C VAL A 132 1.21 -12.42 -2.01
N SER A 133 2.46 -12.61 -1.62
CA SER A 133 2.92 -12.47 -0.23
C SER A 133 3.90 -11.31 -0.15
N MET A 134 3.62 -10.34 0.71
CA MET A 134 4.49 -9.20 0.99
C MET A 134 5.13 -9.42 2.35
N ALA A 135 6.44 -9.22 2.40
CA ALA A 135 7.23 -9.40 3.60
C ALA A 135 8.09 -8.17 3.88
N LEU A 136 8.21 -7.85 5.16
CA LEU A 136 9.17 -6.88 5.69
C LEU A 136 10.16 -7.63 6.58
N ASP A 137 11.45 -7.54 6.26
CA ASP A 137 12.53 -8.22 7.00
C ASP A 137 12.31 -9.75 7.08
N GLY A 138 11.79 -10.32 5.99
CA GLY A 138 11.42 -11.74 5.91
C GLY A 138 10.15 -12.13 6.65
N THR A 139 9.54 -11.23 7.41
CA THR A 139 8.26 -11.45 8.10
C THR A 139 7.11 -11.11 7.16
N GLU A 140 6.23 -12.07 6.89
CA GLU A 140 5.04 -11.84 6.07
C GLU A 140 4.12 -10.82 6.75
N VAL A 141 3.94 -9.66 6.12
CA VAL A 141 3.05 -8.59 6.61
C VAL A 141 1.69 -8.61 5.92
N ARG A 142 1.61 -9.23 4.75
CA ARG A 142 0.36 -9.33 3.98
C ARG A 142 0.40 -10.51 3.01
N ARG A 143 -0.68 -11.28 2.99
CA ARG A 143 -0.94 -12.30 1.98
C ARG A 143 -2.23 -11.97 1.24
N VAL A 144 -2.23 -12.13 -0.07
CA VAL A 144 -3.36 -11.89 -0.96
C VAL A 144 -3.48 -13.06 -1.91
N GLU A 145 -4.59 -13.79 -1.82
CA GLU A 145 -4.98 -14.75 -2.85
C GLU A 145 -5.48 -13.95 -4.06
N LEU A 146 -5.02 -14.31 -5.26
CA LEU A 146 -5.40 -13.59 -6.47
C LEU A 146 -6.70 -14.17 -7.04
N ASP A 147 -7.58 -13.27 -7.47
CA ASP A 147 -8.83 -13.58 -8.16
C ASP A 147 -8.87 -12.78 -9.46
N PRO A 148 -9.72 -13.16 -10.45
CA PRO A 148 -9.81 -12.42 -11.69
C PRO A 148 -10.18 -10.94 -11.50
N GLY A 149 -11.07 -10.64 -10.56
CA GLY A 149 -11.41 -9.24 -10.25
C GLY A 149 -10.25 -8.46 -9.61
N THR A 150 -9.46 -9.13 -8.78
CA THR A 150 -8.27 -8.54 -8.13
C THR A 150 -7.18 -8.26 -9.16
N VAL A 151 -6.90 -9.21 -10.06
CA VAL A 151 -5.89 -9.03 -11.10
C VAL A 151 -6.32 -8.00 -12.14
N ASP A 152 -7.58 -7.98 -12.56
CA ASP A 152 -8.12 -6.93 -13.43
C ASP A 152 -7.96 -5.54 -12.79
N ALA A 153 -8.29 -5.39 -11.50
CA ALA A 153 -8.12 -4.13 -10.80
C ALA A 153 -6.66 -3.69 -10.69
N LEU A 154 -5.71 -4.62 -10.51
CA LEU A 154 -4.27 -4.31 -10.41
C LEU A 154 -3.59 -4.09 -11.77
N THR A 155 -4.13 -4.67 -12.84
CA THR A 155 -3.57 -4.51 -14.19
C THR A 155 -4.26 -3.40 -14.97
N GLY A 156 -5.43 -2.96 -14.52
CA GLY A 156 -6.20 -1.87 -15.10
C GLY A 156 -5.46 -0.54 -15.05
N SER A 157 -5.59 0.25 -16.11
CA SER A 157 -4.94 1.56 -16.26
C SER A 157 -5.37 2.60 -15.21
N GLU A 158 -6.49 2.37 -14.52
CA GLU A 158 -6.98 3.21 -13.44
C GLU A 158 -6.22 3.01 -12.11
N TRP A 159 -5.55 1.87 -11.95
CA TRP A 159 -4.73 1.62 -10.77
C TRP A 159 -3.44 2.43 -10.82
N ALA A 160 -3.30 3.32 -9.84
CA ALA A 160 -2.16 4.23 -9.71
C ALA A 160 -1.02 3.64 -8.86
N GLY A 161 -0.89 2.32 -8.76
CA GLY A 161 0.19 1.67 -8.01
C GLY A 161 0.05 1.74 -6.49
N VAL A 162 -1.15 2.00 -5.96
CA VAL A 162 -1.39 2.11 -4.52
C VAL A 162 -1.78 0.75 -3.95
N LEU A 163 -1.06 0.28 -2.93
CA LEU A 163 -1.35 -0.93 -2.18
C LEU A 163 -1.60 -0.59 -0.72
N THR A 164 -2.67 -1.15 -0.15
CA THR A 164 -3.05 -0.95 1.25
C THR A 164 -2.67 -2.18 2.08
N LEU A 165 -1.91 -1.94 3.15
CA LEU A 165 -1.46 -2.94 4.12
C LEU A 165 -2.22 -2.76 5.44
N PRO A 166 -3.16 -3.65 5.78
CA PRO A 166 -3.93 -3.55 7.01
C PRO A 166 -3.25 -4.28 8.19
N PHE A 167 -3.15 -3.60 9.33
CA PHE A 167 -2.63 -4.11 10.63
C PHE A 167 -3.64 -3.99 11.78
N GLY A 168 -3.69 -5.02 12.63
CA GLY A 168 -4.64 -5.08 13.75
C GLY A 168 -4.22 -4.19 14.91
N GLU A 169 -2.95 -3.79 14.93
CA GLU A 169 -2.34 -2.99 15.97
C GLU A 169 -1.65 -1.76 15.34
N GLU A 170 -1.92 -0.58 15.92
CA GLU A 170 -1.31 0.68 15.47
C GLU A 170 0.22 0.63 15.56
N SER A 171 0.74 0.01 16.62
CA SER A 171 2.18 -0.09 16.85
C SER A 171 2.88 -0.88 15.75
N VAL A 172 2.22 -1.91 15.22
CA VAL A 172 2.74 -2.68 14.08
C VAL A 172 2.68 -1.84 12.80
N ALA A 173 1.55 -1.21 12.51
CA ALA A 173 1.42 -0.33 11.34
C ALA A 173 2.48 0.79 11.36
N ARG A 174 2.69 1.39 12.53
CA ARG A 174 3.65 2.47 12.72
C ARG A 174 5.09 1.98 12.60
N SER A 175 5.40 0.80 13.13
CA SER A 175 6.71 0.18 12.94
C SER A 175 7.00 -0.14 11.47
N VAL A 176 6.00 -0.60 10.71
CA VAL A 176 6.14 -0.85 9.27
C VAL A 176 6.37 0.46 8.51
N TYR A 177 5.59 1.49 8.82
CA TYR A 177 5.78 2.83 8.24
C TYR A 177 7.19 3.36 8.51
N ASP A 178 7.65 3.31 9.75
CA ASP A 178 8.96 3.84 10.18
C ASP A 178 10.13 3.08 9.52
N ARG A 179 9.99 1.77 9.30
CA ARG A 179 11.00 0.97 8.58
C ARG A 179 11.03 1.20 7.07
N LEU A 180 9.92 1.63 6.48
CA LEU A 180 9.84 1.91 5.04
C LEU A 180 10.20 3.35 4.73
N ALA A 181 9.91 4.28 5.63
CA ALA A 181 10.22 5.68 5.46
C ALA A 181 11.74 5.88 5.45
N ASP A 182 12.23 6.60 4.43
CA ASP A 182 13.57 7.17 4.46
C ASP A 182 13.59 8.19 5.60
N GLY A 183 14.27 7.87 6.69
CA GLY A 183 14.38 8.75 7.85
C GLY A 183 15.17 9.99 7.47
N GLU A 184 14.50 11.14 7.39
CA GLU A 184 15.18 12.45 7.24
C GLU A 184 16.09 12.80 8.43
#